data_AF-A0A1H6D3L2-F1
#
_entry.id   AF-A0A1H6D3L2-F1
#
_cell.length_a   1.000
_cell.length_b   1.000
_cell.length_c   1.000
_cell.angle_alpha   90.00
_cell.angle_beta   90.00
_cell.angle_gamma   90.00
#
_symmetry.space_group_name_H-M   'P 1'
#
loop_
_entity.id
_entity.type
_entity.pdbx_description
1 polymer ?
#
loop_
_entity_poly.entity_id
_entity_poly.type
_entity_poly.pdbx_seq_one_letter_code
_entity_poly.pdbx_strand_id
1 'polypeptide(L)'
;MDFSIEYNAERIYHPKTKEYFNEVISSYNNGSYRSAVVMLYSVVICDLVYKITDLKDLYNDTIATSIIIEIETMQQQNPRSPDWETRLVEMIHERTSLIDNVDKQYIDNLKSHRHLSAHPVINENYILFKPNKETVRAHIRNILESVLTKAPLLSKSITIEFLLELARVSQVMLDDQHLKRYLEAKFLQHFVRDVENKVFRDIWKFVFKLENADCETNREINYRALKIIFERNHRYLLDLINQEKNYYSDISLGTPTTYLLKFLAEFPMVYTTLNDACKAIIETTVNSDLDLLITSWFMSDNLESHIQELANKLREDEDCYVDESEIKKLLEIASTDGLQSKVYDLMIIIFGKSPNFDQSDYRYLHYIKPYLENYTEDNFHNLLQAINSNSQIYWRRSIREQNREVKQYSDRVLGVAFDYDQFFHFTTNL
;
A
#
# COMPACT_ATOMS: atom_id res chain seq x y z
N MET A 1 19.74 9.49 23.36
CA MET A 1 18.87 10.62 23.70
C MET A 1 18.13 10.22 24.96
N ASP A 2 18.21 11.01 26.04
CA ASP A 2 17.51 10.70 27.29
C ASP A 2 15.99 10.80 27.09
N PHE A 3 15.23 9.91 27.74
CA PHE A 3 13.77 9.93 27.68
C PHE A 3 13.20 11.22 28.31
N SER A 4 12.47 12.01 27.53
CA SER A 4 11.71 13.17 28.02
C SER A 4 10.26 12.78 28.28
N ILE A 5 9.81 13.00 29.52
CA ILE A 5 8.43 12.76 29.93
C ILE A 5 7.51 13.77 29.27
N GLU A 6 7.93 15.03 29.20
CA GLU A 6 7.16 16.16 28.66
C GLU A 6 6.87 15.95 27.17
N TYR A 7 7.88 15.55 26.39
CA TYR A 7 7.69 15.25 24.97
C TYR A 7 6.74 14.07 24.73
N ASN A 8 6.81 13.02 25.55
CA ASN A 8 5.91 11.87 25.41
C ASN A 8 4.49 12.14 25.94
N ALA A 9 4.35 13.01 26.95
CA ALA A 9 3.05 13.47 27.43
C ALA A 9 2.25 14.19 26.33
N GLU A 10 2.96 14.92 25.46
CA GLU A 10 2.32 15.58 24.31
C GLU A 10 1.71 14.61 23.31
N ARG A 11 2.21 13.37 23.27
CA ARG A 11 1.82 12.28 22.35
C ARG A 11 0.76 11.34 22.93
N ILE A 12 0.22 11.63 24.12
CA ILE A 12 -0.89 10.87 24.68
C ILE A 12 -2.08 10.95 23.71
N TYR A 13 -2.62 9.78 23.37
CA TYR A 13 -3.62 9.65 22.31
C TYR A 13 -4.92 10.40 22.64
N HIS A 14 -5.49 10.19 23.83
CA HIS A 14 -6.79 10.72 24.19
C HIS A 14 -6.67 12.09 24.90
N PRO A 15 -7.37 13.15 24.44
CA PRO A 15 -7.22 14.51 24.99
C PRO A 15 -7.51 14.62 26.50
N LYS A 16 -8.55 13.93 27.01
CA LYS A 16 -8.86 13.95 28.45
C LYS A 16 -7.81 13.21 29.28
N THR A 17 -7.23 12.14 28.72
CA THR A 17 -6.12 11.43 29.39
C THR A 17 -4.94 12.37 29.55
N LYS A 18 -4.62 13.16 28.52
CA LYS A 18 -3.55 14.16 28.55
C LYS A 18 -3.81 15.23 29.61
N GLU A 19 -5.04 15.70 29.75
CA GLU A 19 -5.45 16.63 30.82
C GLU A 19 -5.18 16.05 32.21
N TYR A 20 -5.68 14.84 32.51
CA TYR A 20 -5.46 14.20 33.81
C TYR A 20 -3.98 13.86 34.06
N PHE A 21 -3.23 13.53 33.00
CA PHE A 21 -1.81 13.24 33.11
C PHE A 21 -0.99 14.47 33.57
N ASN A 22 -1.46 15.69 33.30
CA ASN A 22 -0.79 16.90 33.83
C ASN A 22 -0.79 16.94 35.37
N GLU A 23 -1.78 16.35 36.03
CA GLU A 23 -1.80 16.23 37.50
C GLU A 23 -0.70 15.27 38.00
N VAL A 24 -0.41 14.21 37.24
CA VAL A 24 0.68 13.28 37.52
C VAL A 24 2.02 14.01 37.45
N ILE A 25 2.23 14.79 36.39
CA ILE A 25 3.47 15.54 36.18
C ILE A 25 3.66 16.62 37.24
N SER A 26 2.60 17.38 37.55
CA SER A 26 2.63 18.36 38.63
C SER A 26 2.99 17.71 39.97
N SER A 27 2.36 16.57 40.30
CA SER A 27 2.66 15.82 41.53
C SER A 27 4.09 15.30 41.57
N TYR A 28 4.60 14.79 40.45
CA TYR A 28 5.96 14.28 40.33
C TYR A 28 7.00 15.39 40.50
N ASN A 29 6.82 16.52 39.81
CA ASN A 29 7.73 17.66 39.84
C ASN A 29 7.78 18.32 41.22
N ASN A 30 6.66 18.34 41.94
CA ASN A 30 6.57 18.86 43.32
C ASN A 30 7.08 17.89 44.40
N GLY A 31 7.58 16.70 44.02
CA GLY A 31 8.08 15.71 44.98
C GLY A 31 6.98 14.92 45.73
N SER A 32 5.72 15.07 45.31
CA SER A 32 4.54 14.37 45.83
C SER A 32 4.41 12.97 45.22
N TYR A 33 5.43 12.14 45.42
CA TYR A 33 5.58 10.83 44.75
C TYR A 33 4.46 9.83 45.03
N ARG A 34 3.91 9.81 46.26
CA ARG A 34 2.74 8.97 46.59
C ARG A 34 1.52 9.38 45.75
N SER A 35 1.24 10.68 45.69
CA SER A 35 0.12 11.24 44.91
C SER A 35 0.31 11.00 43.42
N ALA A 36 1.54 11.18 42.90
CA ALA A 36 1.85 10.93 41.50
C ALA A 36 1.56 9.47 41.09
N VAL A 37 1.95 8.49 41.92
CA VAL A 37 1.68 7.06 41.66
C VAL A 37 0.19 6.74 41.70
N VAL A 38 -0.52 7.27 42.70
CA VAL A 38 -1.98 7.06 42.82
C VAL A 38 -2.71 7.64 41.62
N MET A 39 -2.37 8.88 41.22
CA MET A 39 -2.97 9.54 40.07
C MET A 39 -2.64 8.84 38.76
N LEU A 40 -1.38 8.43 38.55
CA LEU A 40 -0.96 7.74 37.34
C LEU A 40 -1.78 6.48 37.09
N TYR A 41 -2.04 5.69 38.14
CA TYR A 41 -2.85 4.49 38.01
C TYR A 41 -4.31 4.82 37.63
N SER A 42 -4.91 5.85 38.24
CA SER A 42 -6.25 6.33 37.85
C SER A 42 -6.29 6.78 36.39
N VAL A 43 -5.28 7.50 35.92
CA VAL A 43 -5.16 7.92 34.51
C VAL A 43 -5.10 6.72 33.57
N VAL A 44 -4.35 5.66 33.91
CA VAL A 44 -4.29 4.43 33.13
C VAL A 44 -5.65 3.78 32.98
N ILE A 45 -6.39 3.61 34.08
CA ILE A 45 -7.71 2.98 34.04
C ILE A 45 -8.69 3.81 33.20
N CYS A 46 -8.71 5.13 33.36
CA CYS A 46 -9.54 6.01 32.53
C CYS A 46 -9.18 5.92 31.05
N ASP A 47 -7.89 5.92 30.71
CA ASP A 47 -7.42 5.81 29.33
C ASP A 47 -7.82 4.49 28.68
N LEU A 48 -7.71 3.37 29.40
CA LEU A 48 -8.15 2.07 28.94
C LEU A 48 -9.67 2.03 28.70
N VAL A 49 -10.47 2.67 29.56
CA VAL A 49 -11.92 2.81 29.33
C VAL A 49 -12.17 3.61 28.06
N TYR A 50 -11.56 4.79 27.90
CA TYR A 50 -11.73 5.60 26.69
C TYR A 50 -11.35 4.84 25.42
N LYS A 51 -10.26 4.08 25.44
CA LYS A 51 -9.82 3.26 24.32
C LYS A 51 -10.79 2.15 23.96
N ILE A 52 -11.35 1.47 24.95
CA ILE A 52 -12.38 0.46 24.70
C ILE A 52 -13.68 1.11 24.21
N THR A 53 -14.04 2.29 24.71
CA THR A 53 -15.19 3.05 24.21
C THR A 53 -14.99 3.48 22.75
N ASP A 54 -13.80 3.97 22.38
CA ASP A 54 -13.48 4.28 20.99
C ASP A 54 -13.60 3.04 20.09
N LEU A 55 -13.10 1.88 20.53
CA LEU A 55 -13.28 0.60 19.82
C LEU A 55 -14.75 0.24 19.62
N LYS A 56 -15.58 0.45 20.64
CA LYS A 56 -17.01 0.21 20.56
C LYS A 56 -17.70 1.18 19.60
N ASP A 57 -17.48 2.49 19.78
CA ASP A 57 -18.31 3.52 19.16
C ASP A 57 -17.83 3.92 17.76
N LEU A 58 -16.51 3.93 17.51
CA LEU A 58 -15.94 4.30 16.21
C LEU A 58 -15.80 3.09 15.27
N TYR A 59 -15.46 1.93 15.83
CA TYR A 59 -15.12 0.72 15.07
C TYR A 59 -16.17 -0.39 15.19
N ASN A 60 -17.28 -0.16 15.91
CA ASN A 60 -18.35 -1.15 16.15
C ASN A 60 -17.86 -2.51 16.66
N ASP A 61 -16.81 -2.51 17.49
CA ASP A 61 -16.17 -3.74 17.95
C ASP A 61 -17.05 -4.48 18.97
N THR A 62 -17.44 -5.71 18.63
CA THR A 62 -18.32 -6.55 19.46
C THR A 62 -17.63 -7.05 20.73
N ILE A 63 -16.31 -7.26 20.70
CA ILE A 63 -15.52 -7.65 21.87
C ILE A 63 -15.43 -6.45 22.82
N ALA A 64 -15.11 -5.26 22.33
CA ALA A 64 -15.09 -4.03 23.12
C ALA A 64 -16.47 -3.75 23.73
N THR A 65 -17.54 -3.94 22.96
CA THR A 65 -18.92 -3.86 23.44
C THR A 65 -19.16 -4.82 24.62
N SER A 66 -18.74 -6.08 24.49
CA SER A 66 -18.89 -7.07 25.56
C SER A 66 -18.13 -6.69 26.84
N ILE A 67 -16.92 -6.13 26.69
CA ILE A 67 -16.08 -5.68 27.82
C ILE A 67 -16.75 -4.53 28.56
N ILE A 68 -17.26 -3.51 27.83
CA ILE A 68 -17.96 -2.37 28.45
C ILE A 68 -19.19 -2.84 29.22
N ILE A 69 -20.01 -3.72 28.62
CA ILE A 69 -21.22 -4.23 29.28
C ILE A 69 -20.86 -5.00 30.57
N GLU A 70 -19.81 -5.84 30.55
CA GLU A 70 -19.35 -6.59 31.73
C GLU A 70 -18.88 -5.62 32.83
N ILE A 71 -18.10 -4.60 32.49
CA ILE A 71 -17.62 -3.58 33.45
C ILE A 71 -18.76 -2.73 34.01
N GLU A 72 -19.67 -2.24 33.17
CA GLU A 72 -20.84 -1.47 33.61
C GLU A 72 -21.70 -2.29 34.57
N THR A 73 -21.88 -3.58 34.28
CA THR A 73 -22.60 -4.52 35.15
C THR A 73 -21.90 -4.68 36.50
N MET A 74 -20.57 -4.85 36.52
CA MET A 74 -19.80 -4.95 37.76
C MET A 74 -19.89 -3.67 38.61
N GLN A 75 -19.79 -2.51 37.98
CA GLN A 75 -19.92 -1.21 38.65
C GLN A 75 -21.33 -1.01 39.21
N GLN A 76 -22.39 -1.42 38.50
CA GLN A 76 -23.77 -1.35 38.98
C GLN A 76 -24.02 -2.29 40.18
N GLN A 77 -23.48 -3.51 40.14
CA GLN A 77 -23.63 -4.48 41.21
C GLN A 77 -22.84 -4.10 42.47
N ASN A 78 -21.63 -3.55 42.32
CA ASN A 78 -20.75 -3.18 43.42
C ASN A 78 -20.10 -1.79 43.22
N PRO A 79 -20.85 -0.67 43.39
CA PRO A 79 -20.38 0.68 43.04
C PRO A 79 -19.15 1.20 43.79
N ARG A 80 -18.81 0.58 44.93
CA ARG A 80 -17.67 0.97 45.77
C ARG A 80 -16.48 0.01 45.65
N SER A 81 -16.62 -1.08 44.91
CA SER A 81 -15.52 -2.04 44.75
C SER A 81 -14.55 -1.56 43.67
N PRO A 82 -13.23 -1.58 43.90
CA PRO A 82 -12.23 -1.35 42.87
C PRO A 82 -11.93 -2.60 42.01
N ASP A 83 -12.59 -3.74 42.27
CA ASP A 83 -12.27 -5.02 41.62
C ASP A 83 -12.46 -4.96 40.09
N TRP A 84 -13.40 -4.15 39.61
CA TRP A 84 -13.65 -3.95 38.18
C TRP A 84 -12.42 -3.39 37.45
N GLU A 85 -11.55 -2.60 38.12
CA GLU A 85 -10.34 -2.04 37.52
C GLU A 85 -9.37 -3.17 37.13
N THR A 86 -9.23 -4.17 38.00
CA THR A 86 -8.39 -5.35 37.76
C THR A 86 -8.96 -6.17 36.62
N ARG A 87 -10.29 -6.40 36.69
CA ARG A 87 -10.99 -7.20 35.70
C ARG A 87 -10.95 -6.54 34.32
N LEU A 88 -11.01 -5.21 34.24
CA LEU A 88 -10.81 -4.46 32.99
C LEU A 88 -9.45 -4.79 32.37
N VAL A 89 -8.37 -4.65 33.13
CA VAL A 89 -7.01 -4.91 32.63
C VAL A 89 -6.85 -6.36 32.16
N GLU A 90 -7.39 -7.32 32.92
CA GLU A 90 -7.40 -8.74 32.53
C GLU A 90 -8.17 -8.97 31.22
N MET A 91 -9.38 -8.45 31.10
CA MET A 91 -10.18 -8.64 29.89
C MET A 91 -9.57 -7.96 28.67
N ILE A 92 -8.99 -6.78 28.83
CA ILE A 92 -8.28 -6.11 27.75
C ILE A 92 -7.10 -6.96 27.31
N HIS A 93 -6.32 -7.50 28.23
CA HIS A 93 -5.19 -8.38 27.92
C HIS A 93 -5.62 -9.70 27.25
N GLU A 94 -6.67 -10.36 27.76
CA GLU A 94 -7.11 -11.68 27.29
C GLU A 94 -7.89 -11.62 25.98
N ARG A 95 -8.75 -10.61 25.82
CA ARG A 95 -9.73 -10.53 24.73
C ARG A 95 -9.32 -9.54 23.65
N THR A 96 -8.36 -8.67 23.93
CA THR A 96 -7.91 -7.65 22.97
C THR A 96 -6.41 -7.73 22.66
N SER A 97 -5.91 -6.82 21.84
CA SER A 97 -4.48 -6.65 21.53
C SER A 97 -3.98 -5.26 21.92
N LEU A 98 -4.73 -4.55 22.78
CA LEU A 98 -4.36 -3.21 23.23
C LEU A 98 -3.14 -3.21 24.15
N ILE A 99 -2.99 -4.26 24.95
CA ILE A 99 -1.87 -4.46 25.87
C ILE A 99 -1.36 -5.90 25.75
N ASP A 100 -0.05 -6.08 25.78
CA ASP A 100 0.57 -7.40 25.83
C ASP A 100 0.90 -7.85 27.27
N ASN A 101 1.60 -8.98 27.41
CA ASN A 101 2.03 -9.50 28.71
C ASN A 101 2.95 -8.53 29.47
N VAL A 102 3.81 -7.79 28.76
CA VAL A 102 4.77 -6.86 29.35
C VAL A 102 4.05 -5.60 29.81
N ASP A 103 3.16 -5.06 28.97
CA ASP A 103 2.30 -3.93 29.28
C ASP A 103 1.43 -4.22 30.52
N LYS A 104 0.81 -5.41 30.57
CA LYS A 104 0.06 -5.86 31.75
C LYS A 104 0.93 -5.89 33.01
N GLN A 105 2.14 -6.43 32.93
CA GLN A 105 3.05 -6.48 34.08
C GLN A 105 3.44 -5.07 34.57
N TYR A 106 3.61 -4.09 33.67
CA TYR A 106 3.84 -2.71 34.06
C TYR A 106 2.66 -2.10 34.81
N ILE A 107 1.43 -2.36 34.35
CA ILE A 107 0.20 -1.92 35.03
C ILE A 107 0.07 -2.59 36.40
N ASP A 108 0.33 -3.89 36.49
CA ASP A 108 0.28 -4.66 37.75
C ASP A 108 1.30 -4.13 38.76
N ASN A 109 2.53 -3.84 38.34
CA ASN A 109 3.56 -3.25 39.19
C ASN A 109 3.17 -1.85 39.69
N LEU A 110 2.57 -1.03 38.82
CA LEU A 110 2.06 0.28 39.20
C LEU A 110 0.93 0.16 40.23
N LYS A 111 0.00 -0.78 40.03
CA LYS A 111 -1.09 -1.06 40.96
C LYS A 111 -0.59 -1.44 42.35
N SER A 112 0.43 -2.30 42.44
CA SER A 112 1.05 -2.67 43.72
C SER A 112 1.61 -1.45 44.45
N HIS A 113 2.32 -0.55 43.75
CA HIS A 113 2.81 0.70 44.36
C HIS A 113 1.70 1.69 44.69
N ARG A 114 0.62 1.72 43.91
CA ARG A 114 -0.59 2.50 44.23
C ARG A 114 -1.24 1.99 45.51
N HIS A 115 -1.35 0.68 45.69
CA HIS A 115 -1.88 0.09 46.92
C HIS A 115 -1.05 0.49 48.14
N LEU A 116 0.27 0.34 48.07
CA LEU A 116 1.20 0.75 49.14
C LEU A 116 1.16 2.27 49.41
N SER A 117 0.92 3.09 48.38
CA SER A 117 0.91 4.55 48.50
C SER A 117 -0.41 5.09 49.05
N ALA A 118 -1.54 4.47 48.69
CA ALA A 118 -2.88 4.90 49.07
C ALA A 118 -3.33 4.38 50.43
N HIS A 119 -2.94 3.15 50.79
CA HIS A 119 -3.28 2.55 52.07
C HIS A 119 -2.16 2.78 53.09
N PRO A 120 -2.49 3.07 54.36
CA PRO A 120 -1.49 3.23 55.41
C PRO A 120 -0.88 1.87 55.77
N VAL A 121 0.08 1.42 54.96
CA VAL A 121 0.96 0.32 55.32
C VAL A 121 2.02 0.90 56.26
N ILE A 122 1.70 0.81 57.54
CA ILE A 122 2.54 1.25 58.65
C ILE A 122 3.65 0.22 58.79
N ASN A 123 4.89 0.58 58.42
CA ASN A 123 6.06 -0.25 58.69
C ASN A 123 6.36 -0.30 60.21
N GLU A 124 7.34 -1.11 60.64
CA GLU A 124 7.73 -1.21 62.06
C GLU A 124 8.01 0.16 62.74
N ASN A 125 8.32 1.19 61.94
CA ASN A 125 8.63 2.56 62.38
C ASN A 125 7.45 3.54 62.25
N TYR A 126 6.25 3.07 61.96
CA TYR A 126 5.04 3.88 61.75
C TYR A 126 5.09 4.92 60.62
N ILE A 127 5.95 4.70 59.62
CA ILE A 127 6.09 5.59 58.47
C ILE A 127 5.32 5.03 57.28
N LEU A 128 4.64 5.91 56.56
CA LEU A 128 3.96 5.58 55.30
C LEU A 128 4.98 5.26 54.21
N PHE A 129 4.67 4.24 53.41
CA PHE A 129 5.45 3.93 52.22
C PHE A 129 5.54 5.15 51.28
N LYS A 130 6.77 5.53 50.89
CA LYS A 130 7.05 6.59 49.93
C LYS A 130 7.95 6.05 48.83
N PRO A 131 7.46 5.87 47.59
CA PRO A 131 8.31 5.51 46.47
C PRO A 131 9.33 6.64 46.22
N ASN A 132 10.54 6.26 45.82
CA ASN A 132 11.57 7.23 45.46
C ASN A 132 11.30 7.84 44.07
N LYS A 133 12.00 8.94 43.76
CA LYS A 133 11.84 9.69 42.50
C LYS A 133 12.01 8.80 41.27
N GLU A 134 13.01 7.94 41.25
CA GLU A 134 13.35 7.11 40.09
C GLU A 134 12.32 6.01 39.86
N THR A 135 11.78 5.42 40.93
CA THR A 135 10.67 4.46 40.85
C THR A 135 9.43 5.10 40.23
N VAL A 136 9.08 6.33 40.63
CA VAL A 136 7.93 7.04 40.02
C VAL A 136 8.24 7.40 38.57
N ARG A 137 9.46 7.84 38.27
CA ARG A 137 9.89 8.15 36.89
C ARG A 137 9.79 6.93 35.98
N ALA A 138 10.21 5.76 36.46
CA ALA A 138 10.11 4.50 35.73
C ALA A 138 8.66 4.12 35.44
N HIS A 139 7.76 4.24 36.42
CA HIS A 139 6.33 4.02 36.22
C HIS A 139 5.73 4.95 35.18
N ILE A 140 6.03 6.25 35.27
CA ILE A 140 5.57 7.25 34.31
C ILE A 140 6.02 6.90 32.88
N ARG A 141 7.31 6.58 32.72
CA ARG A 141 7.87 6.19 31.43
C ARG A 141 7.21 4.94 30.87
N ASN A 142 7.18 3.87 31.66
CA ASN A 142 6.64 2.59 31.22
C ASN A 142 5.20 2.75 30.77
N ILE A 143 4.36 3.45 31.54
CA ILE A 143 2.95 3.69 31.20
C ILE A 143 2.75 4.57 29.97
N LEU A 144 3.57 5.62 29.80
CA LEU A 144 3.53 6.45 28.60
C LEU A 144 3.83 5.63 27.34
N GLU A 145 4.90 4.82 27.38
CA GLU A 145 5.34 3.97 26.26
C GLU A 145 4.39 2.79 26.02
N SER A 146 3.87 2.16 27.08
CA SER A 146 3.07 0.93 26.99
C SER A 146 1.60 1.17 26.70
N VAL A 147 1.00 2.21 27.29
CA VAL A 147 -0.45 2.45 27.21
C VAL A 147 -0.73 3.80 26.59
N LEU A 148 -0.41 4.91 27.26
CA LEU A 148 -1.07 6.20 27.01
C LEU A 148 -0.82 6.79 25.61
N THR A 149 0.34 6.53 25.02
CA THR A 149 0.68 7.03 23.67
C THR A 149 0.21 6.11 22.53
N LYS A 150 -0.23 4.89 22.83
CA LYS A 150 -0.74 3.95 21.82
C LYS A 150 -2.20 4.27 21.47
N ALA A 151 -2.54 4.22 20.19
CA ALA A 151 -3.92 4.32 19.72
C ALA A 151 -4.70 3.02 20.02
N PRO A 152 -6.04 3.08 20.17
CA PRO A 152 -6.87 1.90 20.35
C PRO A 152 -7.00 1.14 19.03
N LEU A 153 -6.06 0.23 18.73
CA LEU A 153 -6.11 -0.59 17.51
C LEU A 153 -6.01 -2.08 17.80
N LEU A 154 -6.96 -2.82 17.24
CA LEU A 154 -7.08 -4.26 17.34
C LEU A 154 -6.79 -4.92 15.99
N SER A 155 -5.63 -5.56 15.86
CA SER A 155 -5.12 -6.07 14.58
C SER A 155 -6.03 -7.09 13.88
N LYS A 156 -6.92 -7.81 14.59
CA LYS A 156 -7.84 -8.80 13.99
C LYS A 156 -9.15 -8.21 13.47
N SER A 157 -9.71 -7.22 14.16
CA SER A 157 -10.95 -6.56 13.75
C SER A 157 -10.69 -5.58 12.59
N ILE A 158 -9.54 -4.89 12.63
CA ILE A 158 -9.22 -3.82 11.67
C ILE A 158 -9.11 -4.31 10.23
N THR A 159 -8.57 -5.51 9.96
CA THR A 159 -8.54 -6.04 8.57
C THR A 159 -9.96 -6.21 8.03
N ILE A 160 -10.87 -6.77 8.83
CA ILE A 160 -12.25 -7.01 8.40
C ILE A 160 -12.95 -5.68 8.15
N GLU A 161 -12.85 -4.74 9.09
CA GLU A 161 -13.43 -3.41 8.93
C GLU A 161 -12.85 -2.66 7.74
N PHE A 162 -11.54 -2.74 7.54
CA PHE A 162 -10.86 -2.15 6.39
C PHE A 162 -11.40 -2.72 5.08
N LEU A 163 -11.54 -4.05 4.97
CA LEU A 163 -12.09 -4.70 3.78
C LEU A 163 -13.58 -4.36 3.55
N LEU A 164 -14.38 -4.33 4.61
CA LEU A 164 -15.79 -3.91 4.51
C LEU A 164 -15.92 -2.46 4.05
N GLU A 165 -15.04 -1.59 4.54
CA GLU A 165 -15.00 -0.20 4.11
C GLU A 165 -14.56 -0.07 2.65
N LEU A 166 -13.53 -0.81 2.22
CA LEU A 166 -13.12 -0.86 0.81
C LEU A 166 -14.27 -1.31 -0.09
N ALA A 167 -14.97 -2.38 0.28
CA ALA A 167 -16.13 -2.87 -0.46
C ALA A 167 -17.22 -1.79 -0.56
N ARG A 168 -17.49 -1.06 0.53
CA ARG A 168 -18.47 0.04 0.56
C ARG A 168 -18.10 1.21 -0.35
N VAL A 169 -16.82 1.59 -0.40
CA VAL A 169 -16.37 2.76 -1.19
C VAL A 169 -15.97 2.42 -2.63
N SER A 170 -15.96 1.13 -2.99
CA SER A 170 -15.55 0.62 -4.32
C SER A 170 -16.20 1.36 -5.50
N GLN A 171 -17.49 1.70 -5.39
CA GLN A 171 -18.24 2.40 -6.44
C GLN A 171 -18.14 3.93 -6.40
N VAL A 172 -17.66 4.50 -5.28
CA VAL A 172 -17.61 5.96 -5.06
C VAL A 172 -16.21 6.51 -5.35
N MET A 173 -15.17 5.76 -4.99
CA MET A 173 -13.77 6.19 -5.11
C MET A 173 -13.18 5.75 -6.45
N LEU A 174 -13.40 6.56 -7.49
CA LEU A 174 -13.02 6.21 -8.87
C LEU A 174 -11.52 6.37 -9.16
N ASP A 175 -10.78 7.18 -8.40
CA ASP A 175 -9.34 7.38 -8.59
C ASP A 175 -8.50 7.11 -7.33
N ASP A 176 -7.23 6.77 -7.55
CA ASP A 176 -6.30 6.34 -6.50
C ASP A 176 -5.91 7.46 -5.56
N GLN A 177 -5.94 8.71 -6.02
CA GLN A 177 -5.54 9.86 -5.21
C GLN A 177 -6.59 10.15 -4.13
N HIS A 178 -7.88 10.09 -4.47
CA HIS A 178 -8.96 10.25 -3.49
C HIS A 178 -9.05 9.04 -2.55
N LEU A 179 -8.87 7.82 -3.08
CA LEU A 179 -8.81 6.61 -2.25
C LEU A 179 -7.68 6.72 -1.21
N LYS A 180 -6.48 7.12 -1.63
CA LYS A 180 -5.33 7.30 -0.74
C LYS A 180 -5.63 8.28 0.38
N ARG A 181 -6.13 9.48 0.06
CA ARG A 181 -6.50 10.50 1.07
C ARG A 181 -7.54 9.97 2.07
N TYR A 182 -8.54 9.25 1.57
CA TYR A 182 -9.59 8.66 2.41
C TYR A 182 -9.03 7.60 3.37
N LEU A 183 -8.25 6.65 2.86
CA LEU A 183 -7.65 5.59 3.66
C LEU A 183 -6.63 6.16 4.66
N GLU A 184 -5.84 7.15 4.27
CA GLU A 184 -4.90 7.84 5.16
C GLU A 184 -5.59 8.47 6.36
N ALA A 185 -6.65 9.25 6.11
CA ALA A 185 -7.39 9.94 7.17
C ALA A 185 -8.17 8.99 8.09
N LYS A 186 -8.75 7.91 7.54
CA LYS A 186 -9.60 7.01 8.32
C LYS A 186 -8.82 5.90 9.03
N PHE A 187 -7.80 5.35 8.40
CA PHE A 187 -7.12 4.13 8.88
C PHE A 187 -5.61 4.30 8.99
N LEU A 188 -4.94 4.62 7.87
CA LEU A 188 -3.49 4.43 7.77
C LEU A 188 -2.73 5.34 8.75
N GLN A 189 -3.20 6.56 9.04
CA GLN A 189 -2.54 7.44 10.01
C GLN A 189 -2.42 6.83 11.43
N HIS A 190 -3.28 5.87 11.77
CA HIS A 190 -3.28 5.21 13.06
C HIS A 190 -2.50 3.89 13.05
N PHE A 191 -2.20 3.33 11.87
CA PHE A 191 -1.55 2.02 11.76
C PHE A 191 -0.17 2.04 12.41
N VAL A 192 0.00 1.16 13.40
CA VAL A 192 1.31 0.76 13.91
C VAL A 192 1.86 -0.39 13.06
N ARG A 193 3.18 -0.60 13.12
CA ARG A 193 3.88 -1.55 12.25
C ARG A 193 3.27 -2.96 12.20
N ASP A 194 2.90 -3.52 13.35
CA ASP A 194 2.33 -4.88 13.40
C ASP A 194 0.93 -4.95 12.77
N VAL A 195 0.14 -3.88 12.91
CA VAL A 195 -1.17 -3.76 12.26
C VAL A 195 -0.99 -3.63 10.74
N GLU A 196 -0.09 -2.77 10.30
CA GLU A 196 0.18 -2.56 8.87
C GLU A 196 0.72 -3.83 8.21
N ASN A 197 1.68 -4.51 8.83
CA ASN A 197 2.19 -5.81 8.36
C ASN A 197 1.07 -6.81 8.15
N LYS A 198 0.15 -6.89 9.11
CA LYS A 198 -0.94 -7.85 9.06
C LYS A 198 -1.99 -7.49 8.01
N VAL A 199 -2.43 -6.22 7.96
CA VAL A 199 -3.39 -5.75 6.96
C VAL A 199 -2.80 -5.94 5.56
N PHE A 200 -1.52 -5.59 5.36
CA PHE A 200 -0.81 -5.84 4.10
C PHE A 200 -0.79 -7.33 3.73
N ARG A 201 -0.41 -8.19 4.67
CA ARG A 201 -0.38 -9.65 4.48
C ARG A 201 -1.75 -10.21 4.11
N ASP A 202 -2.80 -9.77 4.78
CA ASP A 202 -4.18 -10.21 4.53
C ASP A 202 -4.67 -9.75 3.15
N ILE A 203 -4.47 -8.47 2.79
CA ILE A 203 -4.85 -7.94 1.48
C ILE A 203 -4.07 -8.64 0.37
N TRP A 204 -2.77 -8.90 0.55
CA TRP A 204 -1.96 -9.68 -0.39
C TRP A 204 -2.61 -11.02 -0.73
N LYS A 205 -3.06 -11.74 0.31
CA LYS A 205 -3.78 -13.00 0.12
C LYS A 205 -5.08 -12.81 -0.66
N PHE A 206 -5.88 -11.80 -0.37
CA PHE A 206 -7.15 -11.57 -1.08
C PHE A 206 -6.97 -11.15 -2.54
N VAL A 207 -5.86 -10.49 -2.87
CA VAL A 207 -5.57 -10.06 -4.24
C VAL A 207 -4.91 -11.19 -5.05
N PHE A 208 -3.91 -11.88 -4.50
CA PHE A 208 -3.03 -12.77 -5.29
C PHE A 208 -3.18 -14.26 -5.02
N LYS A 209 -3.93 -14.66 -3.98
CA LYS A 209 -4.00 -16.08 -3.56
C LYS A 209 -5.41 -16.64 -3.45
N LEU A 210 -6.38 -15.88 -2.94
CA LEU A 210 -7.71 -16.41 -2.65
C LEU A 210 -8.67 -16.17 -3.83
N GLU A 211 -9.27 -17.26 -4.30
CA GLU A 211 -10.27 -17.27 -5.36
C GLU A 211 -11.64 -17.63 -4.77
N ASN A 212 -12.47 -16.61 -4.54
CA ASN A 212 -13.87 -16.77 -4.16
C ASN A 212 -14.69 -15.55 -4.65
N ALA A 213 -16.02 -15.67 -4.68
CA ALA A 213 -16.90 -14.65 -5.25
C ALA A 213 -16.72 -13.24 -4.63
N ASP A 214 -16.53 -13.17 -3.31
CA ASP A 214 -16.32 -11.91 -2.61
C ASP A 214 -14.96 -11.28 -2.96
N CYS A 215 -13.93 -12.11 -3.11
CA CYS A 215 -12.60 -11.67 -3.54
C CYS A 215 -12.63 -11.18 -4.97
N GLU A 216 -13.27 -11.91 -5.90
CA GLU A 216 -13.40 -11.48 -7.30
C GLU A 216 -14.10 -10.11 -7.40
N THR A 217 -15.20 -9.95 -6.65
CA THR A 217 -15.98 -8.70 -6.66
C THR A 217 -15.17 -7.51 -6.15
N ASN A 218 -14.32 -7.70 -5.14
CA ASN A 218 -13.58 -6.63 -4.49
C ASN A 218 -12.09 -6.58 -4.87
N ARG A 219 -11.62 -7.40 -5.82
CA ARG A 219 -10.18 -7.55 -6.09
C ARG A 219 -9.54 -6.24 -6.54
N GLU A 220 -10.21 -5.49 -7.41
CA GLU A 220 -9.71 -4.22 -7.92
C GLU A 220 -9.51 -3.20 -6.78
N ILE A 221 -10.50 -3.00 -5.92
CA ILE A 221 -10.37 -2.04 -4.81
C ILE A 221 -9.34 -2.50 -3.77
N ASN A 222 -9.23 -3.80 -3.53
CA ASN A 222 -8.22 -4.39 -2.66
C ASN A 222 -6.80 -4.23 -3.25
N TYR A 223 -6.64 -4.41 -4.56
CA TYR A 223 -5.38 -4.19 -5.28
C TYR A 223 -4.92 -2.74 -5.14
N ARG A 224 -5.82 -1.79 -5.40
CA ARG A 224 -5.54 -0.35 -5.27
C ARG A 224 -5.15 0.02 -3.84
N ALA A 225 -5.84 -0.52 -2.83
CA ALA A 225 -5.47 -0.33 -1.42
C ALA A 225 -4.11 -0.95 -1.07
N LEU A 226 -3.80 -2.14 -1.59
CA LEU A 226 -2.51 -2.81 -1.40
C LEU A 226 -1.35 -1.94 -1.92
N LYS A 227 -1.51 -1.35 -3.12
CA LYS A 227 -0.54 -0.42 -3.70
C LYS A 227 -0.30 0.77 -2.79
N ILE A 228 -1.37 1.41 -2.31
CA ILE A 228 -1.28 2.59 -1.43
C ILE A 228 -0.51 2.26 -0.14
N ILE A 229 -0.80 1.10 0.47
CA ILE A 229 -0.10 0.64 1.68
C ILE A 229 1.38 0.38 1.36
N PHE A 230 1.67 -0.27 0.23
CA PHE A 230 3.04 -0.55 -0.18
C PHE A 230 3.86 0.72 -0.45
N GLU A 231 3.32 1.67 -1.21
CA GLU A 231 3.98 2.94 -1.53
C GLU A 231 4.42 3.71 -0.28
N ARG A 232 3.52 3.77 0.71
CA ARG A 232 3.73 4.49 1.96
C ARG A 232 5.00 4.05 2.67
N ASN A 233 5.31 2.75 2.60
CA ASN A 233 6.30 2.11 3.46
C ASN A 233 7.11 0.99 2.75
N HIS A 234 7.40 1.16 1.47
CA HIS A 234 7.93 0.11 0.58
C HIS A 234 9.18 -0.59 1.10
N ARG A 235 10.13 0.12 1.74
CA ARG A 235 11.40 -0.47 2.19
C ARG A 235 11.19 -1.60 3.20
N TYR A 236 10.43 -1.36 4.27
CA TYR A 236 10.25 -2.38 5.29
C TYR A 236 9.25 -3.45 4.83
N LEU A 237 8.26 -3.11 3.99
CA LEU A 237 7.31 -4.10 3.46
C LEU A 237 8.02 -5.05 2.50
N LEU A 238 9.01 -4.58 1.75
CA LEU A 238 9.88 -5.45 0.96
C LEU A 238 10.68 -6.41 1.85
N ASP A 239 11.21 -5.92 2.98
CA ASP A 239 11.88 -6.78 3.97
C ASP A 239 10.91 -7.84 4.54
N LEU A 240 9.66 -7.48 4.80
CA LEU A 240 8.62 -8.41 5.26
C LEU A 240 8.33 -9.49 4.20
N ILE A 241 8.19 -9.11 2.94
CA ILE A 241 7.99 -10.04 1.82
C ILE A 241 9.16 -11.03 1.76
N ASN A 242 10.39 -10.53 1.89
CA ASN A 242 11.59 -11.36 1.88
C ASN A 242 11.69 -12.30 3.09
N GLN A 243 11.32 -11.84 4.29
CA GLN A 243 11.31 -12.66 5.52
C GLN A 243 10.27 -13.79 5.45
N GLU A 244 9.11 -13.53 4.84
CA GLU A 244 8.02 -14.50 4.72
C GLU A 244 7.84 -15.00 3.29
N LYS A 245 8.96 -15.16 2.56
CA LYS A 245 9.03 -15.47 1.14
C LYS A 245 8.04 -16.53 0.65
N ASN A 246 7.92 -17.64 1.39
CA ASN A 246 7.03 -18.74 1.02
C ASN A 246 5.55 -18.34 1.03
N TYR A 247 5.14 -17.44 1.93
CA TYR A 247 3.76 -16.99 1.98
C TYR A 247 3.43 -16.05 0.81
N TYR A 248 4.30 -15.08 0.54
CA TYR A 248 4.08 -14.09 -0.50
C TYR A 248 4.26 -14.67 -1.93
N SER A 249 4.99 -15.78 -2.04
CA SER A 249 5.16 -16.52 -3.30
C SER A 249 4.07 -17.57 -3.56
N ASP A 250 3.20 -17.84 -2.59
CA ASP A 250 2.10 -18.79 -2.73
C ASP A 250 0.89 -18.07 -3.34
N ILE A 251 0.74 -18.23 -4.66
CA ILE A 251 -0.23 -17.49 -5.49
C ILE A 251 -1.13 -18.45 -6.25
N SER A 252 -2.32 -17.96 -6.60
CA SER A 252 -3.28 -18.67 -7.46
C SER A 252 -3.10 -18.28 -8.93
N LEU A 253 -3.38 -19.24 -9.83
CA LEU A 253 -3.37 -19.03 -11.28
C LEU A 253 -4.58 -18.19 -11.72
N GLY A 254 -4.51 -17.64 -12.94
CA GLY A 254 -5.60 -16.84 -13.52
C GLY A 254 -5.56 -15.38 -13.05
N THR A 255 -6.73 -14.81 -12.76
CA THR A 255 -6.88 -13.40 -12.38
C THR A 255 -5.91 -12.95 -11.28
N PRO A 256 -5.69 -13.69 -10.17
CA PRO A 256 -4.73 -13.28 -9.14
C PRO A 256 -3.31 -13.11 -9.67
N THR A 257 -2.85 -14.00 -10.57
CA THR A 257 -1.54 -13.88 -11.22
C THR A 257 -1.48 -12.64 -12.11
N THR A 258 -2.53 -12.32 -12.87
CA THR A 258 -2.59 -11.10 -13.69
C THR A 258 -2.46 -9.82 -12.84
N TYR A 259 -3.12 -9.75 -11.69
CA TYR A 259 -2.95 -8.62 -10.76
C TYR A 259 -1.54 -8.56 -10.18
N LEU A 260 -0.92 -9.71 -9.90
CA LEU A 260 0.46 -9.74 -9.44
C LEU A 260 1.42 -9.20 -10.51
N LEU A 261 1.24 -9.58 -11.78
CA LEU A 261 2.05 -9.05 -12.89
C LEU A 261 1.96 -7.52 -12.98
N LYS A 262 0.75 -6.97 -12.85
CA LYS A 262 0.55 -5.50 -12.77
C LYS A 262 1.29 -4.89 -11.58
N PHE A 263 1.21 -5.53 -10.40
CA PHE A 263 1.93 -5.08 -9.21
C PHE A 263 3.45 -5.06 -9.42
N LEU A 264 3.99 -6.10 -10.06
CA LEU A 264 5.43 -6.24 -10.33
C LEU A 264 5.93 -5.28 -11.40
N ALA A 265 5.09 -4.94 -12.38
CA ALA A 265 5.40 -3.91 -13.38
C ALA A 265 5.60 -2.53 -12.74
N GLU A 266 4.82 -2.22 -11.70
CA GLU A 266 4.93 -0.98 -10.94
C GLU A 266 6.01 -1.03 -9.83
N PHE A 267 6.19 -2.19 -9.21
CA PHE A 267 7.18 -2.42 -8.14
C PHE A 267 8.15 -3.58 -8.46
N PRO A 268 9.07 -3.41 -9.43
CA PRO A 268 9.95 -4.47 -9.92
C PRO A 268 10.82 -5.12 -8.84
N MET A 269 11.20 -4.37 -7.80
CA MET A 269 12.03 -4.90 -6.72
C MET A 269 11.40 -6.11 -6.02
N VAL A 270 10.07 -6.20 -6.01
CA VAL A 270 9.33 -7.29 -5.37
C VAL A 270 9.61 -8.62 -6.07
N TYR A 271 9.78 -8.62 -7.40
CA TYR A 271 10.03 -9.84 -8.17
C TYR A 271 11.28 -10.59 -7.67
N THR A 272 12.33 -9.85 -7.29
CA THR A 272 13.59 -10.43 -6.80
C THR A 272 13.41 -11.19 -5.47
N THR A 273 12.41 -10.81 -4.67
CA THR A 273 12.13 -11.41 -3.35
C THR A 273 11.29 -12.69 -3.44
N LEU A 274 10.61 -12.94 -4.56
CA LEU A 274 9.77 -14.12 -4.77
C LEU A 274 10.60 -15.40 -4.96
N ASN A 275 10.02 -16.56 -4.65
CA ASN A 275 10.66 -17.87 -4.80
C ASN A 275 10.61 -18.38 -6.24
N ASP A 276 11.44 -19.38 -6.55
CA ASP A 276 11.60 -19.88 -7.91
C ASP A 276 10.32 -20.56 -8.44
N ALA A 277 9.51 -21.14 -7.55
CA ALA A 277 8.22 -21.72 -7.93
C ALA A 277 7.24 -20.66 -8.44
N CYS A 278 7.15 -19.52 -7.76
CA CYS A 278 6.33 -18.38 -8.18
C CYS A 278 6.86 -17.75 -9.47
N LYS A 279 8.19 -17.62 -9.59
CA LYS A 279 8.83 -17.12 -10.82
C LYS A 279 8.55 -18.01 -12.02
N ALA A 280 8.56 -19.32 -11.86
CA ALA A 280 8.21 -20.27 -12.92
C ALA A 280 6.73 -20.13 -13.36
N ILE A 281 5.82 -19.88 -12.42
CA ILE A 281 4.39 -19.60 -12.72
C ILE A 281 4.27 -18.30 -13.53
N ILE A 282 4.96 -17.25 -13.09
CA ILE A 282 4.99 -15.95 -13.78
C ILE A 282 5.51 -16.13 -15.21
N GLU A 283 6.66 -16.78 -15.37
CA GLU A 283 7.29 -17.00 -16.68
C GLU A 283 6.39 -17.81 -17.63
N THR A 284 5.75 -18.86 -17.13
CA THR A 284 4.82 -19.67 -17.93
C THR A 284 3.60 -18.84 -18.37
N THR A 285 3.07 -18.01 -17.48
CA THR A 285 1.89 -17.18 -17.74
C THR A 285 2.21 -16.08 -18.76
N VAL A 286 3.33 -15.38 -18.55
CA VAL A 286 3.80 -14.29 -19.42
C VAL A 286 4.14 -14.79 -20.82
N ASN A 287 4.77 -15.96 -20.95
CA ASN A 287 5.13 -16.51 -22.26
C ASN A 287 3.91 -16.93 -23.10
N SER A 288 2.74 -17.09 -22.49
CA SER A 288 1.50 -17.47 -23.18
C SER A 288 0.71 -16.30 -23.75
N ASP A 289 1.02 -15.06 -23.36
CA ASP A 289 0.24 -13.87 -23.69
C ASP A 289 1.15 -12.67 -23.97
N LEU A 290 1.07 -12.14 -25.19
CA LEU A 290 1.90 -11.03 -25.64
C LEU A 290 1.60 -9.72 -24.89
N ASP A 291 0.35 -9.48 -24.51
CA ASP A 291 -0.05 -8.29 -23.75
C ASP A 291 0.57 -8.32 -22.34
N LEU A 292 0.61 -9.50 -21.71
CA LEU A 292 1.30 -9.68 -20.42
C LEU A 292 2.81 -9.54 -20.57
N LEU A 293 3.40 -10.01 -21.67
CA LEU A 293 4.83 -9.86 -21.93
C LEU A 293 5.25 -8.40 -22.01
N ILE A 294 4.46 -7.56 -22.68
CA ILE A 294 4.75 -6.13 -22.87
C ILE A 294 4.91 -5.38 -21.55
N THR A 295 4.15 -5.77 -20.53
CA THR A 295 4.19 -5.11 -19.22
C THR A 295 5.13 -5.80 -18.22
N SER A 296 5.67 -6.97 -18.56
CA SER A 296 6.51 -7.80 -17.67
C SER A 296 8.00 -7.49 -17.75
N TRP A 297 8.36 -6.20 -17.87
CA TRP A 297 9.73 -5.74 -18.03
C TRP A 297 10.65 -6.07 -16.84
N PHE A 298 10.07 -6.28 -15.66
CA PHE A 298 10.77 -6.69 -14.43
C PHE A 298 11.45 -8.06 -14.53
N MET A 299 11.14 -8.84 -15.57
CA MET A 299 11.80 -10.12 -15.87
C MET A 299 13.12 -9.96 -16.62
N SER A 300 13.33 -8.82 -17.30
CA SER A 300 14.55 -8.52 -18.03
C SER A 300 15.54 -7.74 -17.15
N ASP A 301 16.82 -7.69 -17.56
CA ASP A 301 17.88 -6.99 -16.81
C ASP A 301 17.60 -5.49 -16.63
N ASN A 302 16.99 -4.88 -17.65
CA ASN A 302 16.58 -3.48 -17.66
C ASN A 302 15.51 -3.26 -18.75
N LEU A 303 14.83 -2.11 -18.66
CA LEU A 303 13.74 -1.74 -19.57
C LEU A 303 14.18 -1.66 -21.04
N GLU A 304 15.39 -1.19 -21.33
CA GLU A 304 15.91 -1.11 -22.70
C GLU A 304 16.09 -2.49 -23.33
N SER A 305 16.67 -3.43 -22.56
CA SER A 305 16.86 -4.82 -22.99
C SER A 305 15.52 -5.51 -23.22
N HIS A 306 14.54 -5.25 -22.35
CA HIS A 306 13.18 -5.74 -22.51
C HIS A 306 12.53 -5.24 -23.81
N ILE A 307 12.60 -3.93 -24.09
CA ILE A 307 12.06 -3.34 -25.32
C ILE A 307 12.73 -3.95 -26.56
N GLN A 308 14.04 -4.21 -26.50
CA GLN A 308 14.75 -4.84 -27.61
C GLN A 308 14.32 -6.30 -27.85
N GLU A 309 14.13 -7.08 -26.79
CA GLU A 309 13.61 -8.45 -26.86
C GLU A 309 12.18 -8.47 -27.44
N LEU A 310 11.32 -7.56 -26.98
CA LEU A 310 9.98 -7.36 -27.53
C LEU A 310 10.03 -7.01 -29.02
N ALA A 311 10.92 -6.11 -29.43
CA ALA A 311 11.06 -5.72 -30.84
C ALA A 311 11.44 -6.93 -31.71
N ASN A 312 12.32 -7.81 -31.24
CA ASN A 312 12.71 -9.01 -31.96
C ASN A 312 11.54 -10.00 -32.06
N LYS A 313 10.84 -10.26 -30.95
CA LYS A 313 9.68 -11.16 -30.93
C LYS A 313 8.54 -10.66 -31.82
N LEU A 314 8.23 -9.36 -31.75
CA LEU A 314 7.23 -8.71 -32.60
C LEU A 314 7.62 -8.73 -34.08
N ARG A 315 8.91 -8.74 -34.43
CA ARG A 315 9.37 -8.90 -35.83
C ARG A 315 9.23 -10.32 -36.33
N GLU A 316 9.32 -11.33 -35.46
CA GLU A 316 9.15 -12.75 -35.83
C GLU A 316 7.68 -13.16 -35.90
N ASP A 317 6.80 -12.56 -35.09
CA ASP A 317 5.38 -12.92 -35.03
C ASP A 317 4.53 -12.27 -36.14
N GLU A 318 4.01 -13.06 -37.09
CA GLU A 318 3.19 -12.54 -38.20
C GLU A 318 1.79 -12.10 -37.76
N ASP A 319 1.23 -12.69 -36.71
CA ASP A 319 -0.13 -12.44 -36.22
C ASP A 319 -0.13 -11.59 -34.94
N CYS A 320 0.78 -10.61 -34.88
CA CYS A 320 0.91 -9.76 -33.70
C CYS A 320 -0.36 -8.93 -33.46
N TYR A 321 -1.05 -9.22 -32.36
CA TYR A 321 -2.06 -8.35 -31.77
C TYR A 321 -1.56 -7.91 -30.40
N VAL A 322 -1.67 -6.63 -30.17
CA VAL A 322 -1.30 -6.00 -28.90
C VAL A 322 -2.39 -5.01 -28.56
N ASP A 323 -2.84 -5.03 -27.32
CA ASP A 323 -3.80 -4.04 -26.83
C ASP A 323 -3.14 -2.66 -26.67
N GLU A 324 -3.83 -1.63 -27.17
CA GLU A 324 -3.35 -0.25 -27.15
C GLU A 324 -3.06 0.23 -25.72
N SER A 325 -3.83 -0.24 -24.74
CA SER A 325 -3.67 0.15 -23.34
C SER A 325 -2.37 -0.38 -22.73
N GLU A 326 -1.91 -1.57 -23.11
CA GLU A 326 -0.68 -2.17 -22.57
C GLU A 326 0.57 -1.49 -23.15
N ILE A 327 0.57 -1.19 -24.45
CA ILE A 327 1.62 -0.38 -25.09
C ILE A 327 1.71 1.02 -24.47
N LYS A 328 0.56 1.65 -24.16
CA LYS A 328 0.55 2.97 -23.51
C LYS A 328 1.15 2.93 -22.11
N LYS A 329 0.87 1.89 -21.31
CA LYS A 329 1.53 1.70 -20.01
C LYS A 329 3.03 1.54 -20.17
N LEU A 330 3.49 0.76 -21.15
CA LEU A 330 4.92 0.65 -21.44
C LEU A 330 5.54 2.00 -21.85
N LEU A 331 4.82 2.81 -22.62
CA LEU A 331 5.27 4.16 -22.98
C LEU A 331 5.37 5.09 -21.76
N GLU A 332 4.41 5.02 -20.83
CA GLU A 332 4.45 5.78 -19.57
C GLU A 332 5.67 5.38 -18.73
N ILE A 333 5.95 4.08 -18.60
CA ILE A 333 7.14 3.57 -17.91
C ILE A 333 8.42 4.03 -18.64
N ALA A 334 8.49 3.89 -19.96
CA ALA A 334 9.64 4.32 -20.74
C ALA A 334 9.87 5.83 -20.72
N SER A 335 8.84 6.63 -20.43
CA SER A 335 8.96 8.08 -20.32
C SER A 335 9.81 8.53 -19.13
N THR A 336 9.79 7.79 -18.01
CA THR A 336 10.62 8.13 -16.85
C THR A 336 12.10 7.93 -17.11
N ASP A 337 12.43 7.01 -18.03
CA ASP A 337 13.79 6.57 -18.34
C ASP A 337 14.32 7.17 -19.66
N GLY A 338 13.52 8.00 -20.33
CA GLY A 338 13.88 8.62 -21.61
C GLY A 338 13.94 7.64 -22.79
N LEU A 339 13.28 6.48 -22.69
CA LEU A 339 13.30 5.40 -23.69
C LEU A 339 12.09 5.42 -24.65
N GLN A 340 11.35 6.52 -24.68
CA GLN A 340 10.11 6.67 -25.47
C GLN A 340 10.30 6.34 -26.95
N SER A 341 11.41 6.79 -27.54
CA SER A 341 11.73 6.56 -28.95
C SER A 341 11.78 5.08 -29.31
N LYS A 342 12.27 4.22 -28.40
CA LYS A 342 12.29 2.76 -28.62
C LYS A 342 10.90 2.14 -28.55
N VAL A 343 9.99 2.69 -27.72
CA VAL A 343 8.59 2.25 -27.69
C VAL A 343 7.85 2.70 -28.95
N TYR A 344 8.16 3.88 -29.51
CA TYR A 344 7.65 4.29 -30.81
C TYR A 344 8.08 3.32 -31.92
N ASP A 345 9.31 2.79 -31.88
CA ASP A 345 9.73 1.74 -32.82
C ASP A 345 8.90 0.46 -32.68
N LEU A 346 8.51 0.05 -31.47
CA LEU A 346 7.57 -1.07 -31.27
C LEU A 346 6.22 -0.78 -31.93
N MET A 347 5.67 0.42 -31.71
CA MET A 347 4.43 0.88 -32.32
C MET A 347 4.51 0.88 -33.85
N ILE A 348 5.65 1.30 -34.42
CA ILE A 348 5.94 1.28 -35.85
C ILE A 348 6.02 -0.17 -36.38
N ILE A 349 6.66 -1.09 -35.66
CA ILE A 349 6.71 -2.51 -36.03
C ILE A 349 5.29 -3.09 -36.09
N ILE A 350 4.48 -2.84 -35.05
CA ILE A 350 3.08 -3.29 -35.00
C ILE A 350 2.28 -2.68 -36.16
N PHE A 351 2.41 -1.39 -36.41
CA PHE A 351 1.77 -0.72 -37.55
C PHE A 351 2.21 -1.32 -38.90
N GLY A 352 3.51 -1.55 -39.10
CA GLY A 352 4.10 -2.16 -40.28
C GLY A 352 3.58 -3.57 -40.58
N LYS A 353 3.10 -4.28 -39.57
CA LYS A 353 2.50 -5.63 -39.66
C LYS A 353 0.97 -5.63 -39.72
N SER A 354 0.35 -4.53 -40.08
CA SER A 354 -1.11 -4.47 -40.20
C SER A 354 -1.64 -5.52 -41.20
N PRO A 355 -2.54 -6.43 -40.80
CA PRO A 355 -2.97 -7.55 -41.65
C PRO A 355 -4.05 -7.16 -42.68
N ASN A 356 -4.69 -6.01 -42.51
CA ASN A 356 -5.72 -5.49 -43.41
C ASN A 356 -5.83 -3.97 -43.33
N PHE A 357 -6.64 -3.38 -44.22
CA PHE A 357 -6.83 -1.92 -44.29
C PHE A 357 -7.40 -1.33 -43.00
N ASP A 358 -8.40 -1.97 -42.39
CA ASP A 358 -9.06 -1.46 -41.17
C ASP A 358 -8.08 -1.41 -39.98
N GLN A 359 -7.29 -2.47 -39.81
CA GLN A 359 -6.23 -2.51 -38.80
C GLN A 359 -5.13 -1.50 -39.07
N SER A 360 -4.80 -1.24 -40.34
CA SER A 360 -3.82 -0.22 -40.71
C SER A 360 -4.31 1.18 -40.34
N ASP A 361 -5.58 1.50 -40.58
CA ASP A 361 -6.18 2.77 -40.19
C ASP A 361 -6.27 2.93 -38.67
N TYR A 362 -6.71 1.89 -37.96
CA TYR A 362 -6.73 1.87 -36.50
C TYR A 362 -5.31 2.08 -35.93
N ARG A 363 -4.33 1.30 -36.39
CA ARG A 363 -2.95 1.41 -35.91
C ARG A 363 -2.33 2.77 -36.21
N TYR A 364 -2.59 3.35 -37.39
CA TYR A 364 -2.12 4.71 -37.67
C TYR A 364 -2.70 5.74 -36.68
N LEU A 365 -4.02 5.71 -36.46
CA LEU A 365 -4.70 6.68 -35.60
C LEU A 365 -4.31 6.57 -34.12
N HIS A 366 -4.02 5.37 -33.64
CA HIS A 366 -3.79 5.09 -32.22
C HIS A 366 -2.31 4.92 -31.84
N TYR A 367 -1.46 4.44 -32.75
CA TYR A 367 -0.06 4.09 -32.47
C TYR A 367 0.94 5.04 -33.14
N ILE A 368 0.57 5.72 -34.23
CA ILE A 368 1.49 6.56 -35.00
C ILE A 368 1.16 8.04 -34.84
N LYS A 369 -0.01 8.44 -35.32
CA LYS A 369 -0.45 9.85 -35.40
C LYS A 369 -0.28 10.63 -34.09
N PRO A 370 -0.64 10.09 -32.90
CA PRO A 370 -0.55 10.85 -31.66
C PRO A 370 0.88 11.23 -31.25
N TYR A 371 1.89 10.56 -31.81
CA TYR A 371 3.27 10.65 -31.36
C TYR A 371 4.25 11.20 -32.41
N LEU A 372 3.77 11.52 -33.63
CA LEU A 372 4.61 12.00 -34.74
C LEU A 372 5.46 13.22 -34.39
N GLU A 373 4.97 14.11 -33.52
CA GLU A 373 5.72 15.30 -33.08
C GLU A 373 6.97 14.95 -32.24
N ASN A 374 6.99 13.77 -31.64
CA ASN A 374 8.04 13.31 -30.72
C ASN A 374 9.02 12.33 -31.39
N TYR A 375 8.86 12.04 -32.68
CA TYR A 375 9.68 11.06 -33.39
C TYR A 375 11.10 11.58 -33.65
N THR A 376 12.08 10.70 -33.47
CA THR A 376 13.47 10.93 -33.88
C THR A 376 13.67 10.68 -35.38
N GLU A 377 14.85 11.01 -35.90
CA GLU A 377 15.23 10.68 -37.29
C GLU A 377 15.06 9.17 -37.56
N ASP A 378 15.56 8.32 -36.66
CA ASP A 378 15.45 6.86 -36.76
C ASP A 378 13.99 6.39 -36.77
N ASN A 379 13.13 6.96 -35.93
CA ASN A 379 11.71 6.62 -35.90
C ASN A 379 11.04 6.96 -37.25
N PHE A 380 11.36 8.10 -37.86
CA PHE A 380 10.83 8.45 -39.18
C PHE A 380 11.34 7.51 -40.27
N HIS A 381 12.63 7.15 -40.25
CA HIS A 381 13.17 6.16 -41.18
C HIS A 381 12.45 4.82 -41.07
N ASN A 382 12.22 4.33 -39.85
CA ASN A 382 11.49 3.09 -39.59
C ASN A 382 10.03 3.19 -40.05
N LEU A 383 9.35 4.32 -39.79
CA LEU A 383 7.96 4.53 -40.22
C LEU A 383 7.83 4.56 -41.74
N LEU A 384 8.70 5.28 -42.44
CA LEU A 384 8.70 5.36 -43.90
C LEU A 384 8.95 3.97 -44.51
N GLN A 385 9.88 3.20 -43.95
CA GLN A 385 10.13 1.83 -44.36
C GLN A 385 8.90 0.94 -44.14
N ALA A 386 8.24 1.05 -42.99
CA ALA A 386 7.03 0.29 -42.67
C ALA A 386 5.89 0.62 -43.65
N ILE A 387 5.66 1.90 -43.95
CA ILE A 387 4.66 2.35 -44.94
C ILE A 387 4.98 1.78 -46.31
N ASN A 388 6.25 1.80 -46.70
CA ASN A 388 6.69 1.36 -48.02
C ASN A 388 6.63 -0.16 -48.21
N SER A 389 6.69 -0.94 -47.13
CA SER A 389 6.87 -2.40 -47.21
C SER A 389 5.57 -3.21 -47.15
N ASN A 390 4.47 -2.64 -46.66
CA ASN A 390 3.21 -3.38 -46.47
C ASN A 390 2.08 -2.85 -47.38
N SER A 391 1.55 -3.71 -48.26
CA SER A 391 0.47 -3.38 -49.18
C SER A 391 -0.85 -3.00 -48.51
N GLN A 392 -1.10 -3.53 -47.31
CA GLN A 392 -2.25 -3.17 -46.49
C GLN A 392 -2.11 -1.73 -45.97
N ILE A 393 -0.91 -1.17 -46.00
CA ILE A 393 -0.66 0.22 -45.67
C ILE A 393 -0.70 1.08 -46.93
N TYR A 394 0.14 0.83 -47.93
CA TYR A 394 0.28 1.76 -49.04
C TYR A 394 -0.85 1.72 -50.10
N TRP A 395 -1.75 0.75 -50.06
CA TRP A 395 -2.93 0.71 -50.95
C TRP A 395 -4.26 1.13 -50.29
N ARG A 396 -4.24 1.53 -49.01
CA ARG A 396 -5.48 1.96 -48.32
C ARG A 396 -5.97 3.33 -48.81
N ARG A 397 -7.28 3.60 -48.69
CA ARG A 397 -7.92 4.82 -49.21
C ARG A 397 -7.42 6.11 -48.56
N SER A 398 -7.13 6.06 -47.26
CA SER A 398 -6.70 7.18 -46.42
C SER A 398 -5.22 7.55 -46.58
N ILE A 399 -4.43 6.73 -47.30
CA ILE A 399 -2.96 6.82 -47.31
C ILE A 399 -2.44 8.19 -47.76
N ARG A 400 -3.13 8.86 -48.70
CA ARG A 400 -2.66 10.15 -49.24
C ARG A 400 -2.69 11.27 -48.21
N GLU A 401 -3.77 11.35 -47.43
CA GLU A 401 -3.89 12.33 -46.35
C GLU A 401 -2.86 12.03 -45.25
N GLN A 402 -2.75 10.76 -44.87
CA GLN A 402 -1.84 10.32 -43.81
C GLN A 402 -0.36 10.47 -44.21
N ASN A 403 0.02 10.18 -45.46
CA ASN A 403 1.40 10.40 -45.94
C ASN A 403 1.76 11.89 -45.98
N ARG A 404 0.81 12.78 -46.29
CA ARG A 404 1.04 14.24 -46.21
C ARG A 404 1.29 14.68 -44.77
N GLU A 405 0.52 14.14 -43.83
CA GLU A 405 0.71 14.38 -42.39
C GLU A 405 2.09 13.88 -41.95
N VAL A 406 2.43 12.61 -42.24
CA VAL A 406 3.76 12.04 -41.95
C VAL A 406 4.87 12.89 -42.57
N LYS A 407 4.76 13.29 -43.84
CA LYS A 407 5.74 14.12 -44.53
C LYS A 407 5.92 15.49 -43.84
N GLN A 408 4.82 16.11 -43.41
CA GLN A 408 4.88 17.40 -42.73
C GLN A 408 5.71 17.34 -41.45
N TYR A 409 5.61 16.25 -40.67
CA TYR A 409 6.40 16.07 -39.46
C TYR A 409 7.83 15.60 -39.79
N SER A 410 8.01 14.67 -40.72
CA SER A 410 9.34 14.18 -41.10
C SER A 410 10.21 15.27 -41.73
N ASP A 411 9.65 16.20 -42.52
CA ASP A 411 10.36 17.35 -43.08
C ASP A 411 10.95 18.27 -42.00
N ARG A 412 10.36 18.32 -40.79
CA ARG A 412 10.87 19.13 -39.68
C ARG A 412 12.09 18.49 -39.01
N VAL A 413 12.19 17.16 -39.07
CA VAL A 413 13.22 16.36 -38.38
C VAL A 413 14.32 15.92 -39.35
N LEU A 414 13.97 15.26 -40.46
CA LEU A 414 14.89 14.82 -41.51
C LEU A 414 15.31 15.95 -42.46
N GLY A 415 14.54 17.03 -42.50
CA GLY A 415 14.74 18.17 -43.40
C GLY A 415 14.00 18.05 -44.74
N VAL A 416 13.62 19.19 -45.31
CA VAL A 416 12.84 19.27 -46.57
C VAL A 416 13.58 18.68 -47.78
N ALA A 417 14.92 18.64 -47.72
CA ALA A 417 15.78 18.09 -48.77
C ALA A 417 16.03 16.57 -48.63
N PHE A 418 15.40 15.91 -47.67
CA PHE A 418 15.51 14.46 -47.50
C PHE A 418 15.04 13.72 -48.75
N ASP A 419 15.80 12.69 -49.15
CA ASP A 419 15.48 11.89 -50.33
C ASP A 419 14.37 10.87 -49.99
N TYR A 420 13.13 11.25 -50.25
CA TYR A 420 11.98 10.36 -50.10
C TYR A 420 11.83 9.35 -51.25
N ASP A 421 12.54 9.52 -52.37
CA ASP A 421 12.38 8.65 -53.54
C ASP A 421 12.86 7.21 -53.26
N GLN A 422 13.72 7.02 -52.25
CA GLN A 422 14.08 5.70 -51.72
C GLN A 422 12.87 4.91 -51.16
N PHE A 423 11.77 5.60 -50.81
CA PHE A 423 10.51 5.01 -50.36
C PHE A 423 9.44 5.13 -51.45
N PHE A 424 9.62 4.38 -52.55
CA PHE A 424 8.76 4.43 -53.75
C PHE A 424 7.25 4.49 -53.47
N HIS A 425 6.72 3.56 -52.66
CA HIS A 425 5.30 3.48 -52.36
C HIS A 425 4.82 4.64 -51.46
N PHE A 426 5.68 5.21 -50.63
CA PHE A 426 5.35 6.42 -49.88
C PHE A 426 5.20 7.60 -50.83
N THR A 427 6.19 7.81 -51.69
CA THR A 427 6.26 8.96 -52.62
C THR A 427 5.16 8.93 -53.68
N THR A 428 4.83 7.76 -54.23
CA THR A 428 3.72 7.63 -55.20
C THR A 428 2.35 7.92 -54.60
N ASN A 429 2.25 7.94 -53.27
CA ASN A 429 1.02 8.15 -52.51
C ASN A 429 0.97 9.50 -51.78
N LEU A 430 1.81 10.49 -52.14
CA LEU A 430 1.76 11.86 -51.58
C LEU A 430 0.70 12.76 -52.23
#